data_AF-A0A8H3PKK8-F1
#
_entry.id   AF-A0A8H3PKK8-F1
#
_cell.length_a   1.000
_cell.length_b   1.000
_cell.length_c   1.000
_cell.angle_alpha   90.00
_cell.angle_beta   90.00
_cell.angle_gamma   90.00
#
_symmetry.space_group_name_H-M   'P 1'
#
loop_
_entity.id
_entity.type
_entity.pdbx_description
1 polymer ?
#
loop_
_entity_poly.entity_id
_entity_poly.type
_entity_poly.pdbx_seq_one_letter_code
_entity_poly.pdbx_strand_id
1 'polypeptide(L)'
;MTENGFVPGTMHLVDIEGTLRAKHASGGQTDVVLIPAPSDDPDDPLNWSAKRKLLSTASISIYTFAIGTTSAAIYSILEPIEKDTGLTLNDLNAGTGYMV
;
A
#
# COMPACT_ATOMS: atom_id res chain seq x y z
N MET A 1 -13.38 -23.19 -36.13
CA MET A 1 -12.06 -22.57 -35.88
C MET A 1 -11.74 -22.87 -34.42
N THR A 2 -10.58 -23.47 -34.18
CA THR A 2 -10.19 -24.16 -32.94
C THR A 2 -9.98 -23.20 -31.78
N GLU A 3 -10.54 -23.53 -30.63
CA GLU A 3 -10.37 -22.88 -29.31
C GLU A 3 -8.94 -23.15 -28.78
N ASN A 4 -7.92 -22.62 -29.45
CA ASN A 4 -6.52 -22.79 -29.07
C ASN A 4 -6.02 -21.55 -28.32
N GLY A 5 -5.63 -21.69 -27.06
CA GLY A 5 -4.61 -20.81 -26.47
C GLY A 5 -4.83 -20.30 -25.04
N PHE A 6 -5.97 -20.55 -24.40
CA PHE A 6 -6.12 -20.16 -23.00
C PHE A 6 -5.35 -21.12 -22.08
N VAL A 7 -4.16 -20.71 -21.64
CA VAL A 7 -3.36 -21.44 -20.65
C VAL A 7 -3.79 -21.01 -19.25
N PRO A 8 -4.33 -21.92 -18.42
CA PRO A 8 -4.76 -21.58 -17.07
C PRO A 8 -3.63 -20.93 -16.25
N GLY A 9 -3.94 -19.87 -15.51
CA GLY A 9 -2.97 -19.10 -14.73
C GLY A 9 -2.19 -18.04 -15.53
N THR A 10 -2.48 -17.87 -16.82
CA THR A 10 -1.92 -16.78 -17.65
C THR A 10 -2.98 -15.72 -17.95
N MET A 11 -2.53 -14.50 -18.21
CA MET A 11 -3.37 -13.34 -18.54
C MET A 11 -2.79 -12.64 -19.76
N HIS A 12 -3.65 -12.23 -20.70
CA HIS A 12 -3.23 -11.57 -21.94
C HIS A 12 -3.12 -10.05 -21.70
N LEU A 13 -1.90 -9.50 -21.78
CA LEU A 13 -1.62 -8.10 -21.43
C LEU A 13 -1.48 -7.16 -22.64
N VAL A 14 -1.32 -7.69 -23.86
CA VAL A 14 -1.04 -6.88 -25.06
C VAL A 14 -1.94 -7.32 -26.21
N ASP A 15 -2.97 -6.54 -26.50
CA ASP A 15 -3.94 -6.75 -27.57
C ASP A 15 -3.57 -5.95 -28.83
N ILE A 16 -2.67 -6.51 -29.64
CA ILE A 16 -2.20 -5.86 -30.88
C ILE A 16 -3.34 -5.78 -31.92
N GLU A 17 -4.21 -6.78 -31.95
CA GLU A 17 -5.29 -6.90 -32.95
C GLU A 17 -6.55 -6.11 -32.57
N GLY A 18 -6.64 -5.58 -31.34
CA GLY A 18 -7.79 -4.85 -30.84
C GLY A 18 -9.04 -5.72 -30.68
N THR A 19 -8.85 -7.02 -30.45
CA THR A 19 -9.94 -8.00 -30.42
C THR A 19 -10.46 -8.27 -29.01
N LEU A 20 -9.71 -7.88 -27.97
CA LEU A 20 -10.08 -8.10 -26.58
C LEU A 20 -11.02 -6.99 -26.10
N ARG A 21 -12.17 -7.40 -25.56
CA ARG A 21 -13.10 -6.50 -24.86
C ARG A 21 -12.64 -6.26 -23.42
N ALA A 22 -11.59 -5.47 -23.26
CA ALA A 22 -11.03 -5.08 -21.96
C ALA A 22 -10.85 -3.55 -21.86
N LYS A 23 -10.53 -3.04 -20.66
CA LYS A 23 -10.08 -1.65 -20.52
C LYS A 23 -8.60 -1.59 -20.88
N HIS A 24 -8.24 -0.76 -21.85
CA HIS A 24 -6.85 -0.55 -22.26
C HIS A 24 -6.26 0.73 -21.67
N ALA A 25 -4.94 0.82 -21.65
CA ALA A 25 -4.24 2.02 -21.21
C ALA A 25 -4.51 3.20 -22.16
N SER A 26 -4.48 4.41 -21.60
CA SER A 26 -4.65 5.66 -22.34
C SER A 26 -3.29 6.27 -22.71
N GLY A 27 -3.30 7.30 -23.58
CA GLY A 27 -2.08 8.06 -23.88
C GLY A 27 -1.10 7.38 -24.85
N GLY A 28 -1.60 6.61 -25.82
CA GLY A 28 -0.82 6.01 -26.90
C GLY A 28 -0.41 4.54 -26.69
N GLN A 29 -0.82 3.93 -25.58
CA GLN A 29 -0.60 2.51 -25.25
C GLN A 29 -1.91 1.72 -25.34
N THR A 30 -2.68 1.91 -26.41
CA THR A 30 -4.02 1.33 -26.56
C THR A 30 -4.00 -0.18 -26.77
N ASP A 31 -2.84 -0.76 -27.06
CA ASP A 31 -2.59 -2.20 -27.11
C ASP A 31 -2.42 -2.81 -25.71
N VAL A 32 -2.12 -2.02 -24.68
CA VAL A 32 -1.91 -2.52 -23.32
C VAL A 32 -3.23 -2.74 -22.60
N VAL A 33 -3.52 -3.98 -22.21
CA VAL A 33 -4.68 -4.37 -21.42
C VAL A 33 -4.44 -4.13 -19.93
N LEU A 34 -5.34 -3.42 -19.25
CA LEU A 34 -5.22 -3.11 -17.82
C LEU A 34 -5.67 -4.29 -16.97
N ILE A 35 -4.76 -4.78 -16.12
CA ILE A 35 -5.03 -5.88 -15.19
C ILE A 35 -4.42 -5.56 -13.81
N PRO A 36 -5.24 -5.48 -12.74
CA PRO A 36 -6.70 -5.39 -12.77
C PRO A 36 -7.17 -4.13 -13.51
N ALA A 37 -8.30 -4.23 -14.20
CA ALA A 37 -8.92 -3.07 -14.82
C ALA A 37 -9.55 -2.17 -13.75
N PRO A 38 -9.47 -0.83 -13.88
CA PRO A 38 -10.18 0.07 -12.98
C PRO A 38 -11.68 -0.20 -13.05
N SER A 39 -12.34 -0.28 -11.90
CA SER A 39 -13.79 -0.37 -11.80
C SER A 39 -14.45 0.99 -12.10
N ASP A 40 -15.78 1.07 -12.06
CA ASP A 40 -16.51 2.33 -12.22
C ASP A 40 -16.72 3.07 -10.87
N ASP A 41 -16.20 2.51 -9.77
CA ASP A 41 -16.26 3.10 -8.45
C ASP A 41 -15.25 4.26 -8.31
N PRO A 42 -15.68 5.48 -7.94
CA PRO A 42 -14.77 6.62 -7.74
C PRO A 42 -13.76 6.43 -6.58
N ASP A 43 -14.02 5.52 -5.65
CA ASP A 43 -13.12 5.19 -4.55
C ASP A 43 -12.10 4.09 -4.90
N ASP A 44 -12.20 3.48 -6.08
CA ASP A 44 -11.17 2.60 -6.61
C ASP A 44 -9.83 3.35 -6.75
N PRO A 45 -8.75 2.93 -6.07
CA PRO A 45 -7.46 3.59 -6.13
C PRO A 45 -6.89 3.68 -7.55
N LEU A 46 -7.30 2.80 -8.46
CA LEU A 46 -6.87 2.86 -9.85
C LEU A 46 -7.39 4.12 -10.55
N ASN A 47 -8.60 4.58 -10.20
CA ASN A 47 -9.25 5.77 -10.74
C ASN A 47 -8.73 7.09 -10.15
N TRP A 48 -7.98 7.04 -9.05
CA TRP A 48 -7.53 8.26 -8.38
C TRP A 48 -6.61 9.11 -9.25
N SER A 49 -6.81 10.43 -9.18
CA SER A 49 -5.85 11.39 -9.72
C SER A 49 -4.48 11.25 -9.04
N ALA A 50 -3.41 11.63 -9.74
CA ALA A 50 -2.05 11.55 -9.21
C ALA A 50 -1.90 12.27 -7.86
N LYS A 51 -2.61 13.39 -7.65
CA LYS A 51 -2.60 14.14 -6.39
C LYS A 51 -3.24 13.35 -5.24
N ARG A 52 -4.39 12.68 -5.47
CA ARG A 52 -5.06 11.84 -4.46
C ARG A 52 -4.19 10.64 -4.09
N LYS A 53 -3.59 9.98 -5.09
CA LYS A 53 -2.61 8.89 -4.89
C LYS A 53 -1.45 9.36 -4.00
N LEU A 54 -0.83 10.49 -4.35
CA LEU A 54 0.28 11.04 -3.59
C LEU A 54 -0.10 11.39 -2.14
N LEU A 55 -1.26 12.01 -1.93
CA LEU A 55 -1.74 12.35 -0.58
C LEU A 55 -1.96 11.10 0.27
N SER A 56 -2.60 10.06 -0.30
CA SER A 56 -2.80 8.78 0.39
C SER A 56 -1.47 8.13 0.76
N THR A 57 -0.52 8.07 -0.17
CA THR A 57 0.81 7.52 0.09
C THR A 57 1.55 8.32 1.15
N ALA A 58 1.52 9.66 1.09
CA ALA A 58 2.16 10.51 2.07
C ALA A 58 1.56 10.32 3.47
N SER A 59 0.23 10.19 3.58
CA SER A 59 -0.45 9.94 4.85
C SER A 59 0.02 8.63 5.51
N ILE A 60 0.07 7.54 4.75
CA ILE A 60 0.54 6.24 5.26
C ILE A 60 2.02 6.30 5.63
N SER A 61 2.84 6.96 4.81
CA SER A 61 4.27 7.14 5.10
C SER A 61 4.53 7.95 6.36
N ILE A 62 3.80 9.05 6.58
CA ILE A 62 3.93 9.88 7.79
C ILE A 62 3.53 9.08 9.03
N TYR A 63 2.41 8.34 8.96
CA TYR A 63 1.97 7.48 10.07
C TYR A 63 3.03 6.43 10.40
N THR A 64 3.50 5.71 9.39
CA THR A 64 4.54 4.68 9.55
C THR A 64 5.83 5.25 10.12
N PHE A 65 6.25 6.43 9.64
CA PHE A 65 7.45 7.11 10.11
C PHE A 65 7.33 7.53 11.58
N ALA A 66 6.18 8.08 11.98
CA ALA A 66 5.93 8.50 13.35
C ALA A 66 5.98 7.32 14.33
N ILE A 67 5.25 6.24 14.04
CA ILE A 67 5.23 5.03 14.88
C ILE A 67 6.61 4.35 14.91
N GLY A 68 7.28 4.26 13.76
CA GLY A 68 8.62 3.68 13.66
C GLY A 68 9.67 4.45 14.47
N THR A 69 9.61 5.79 14.44
CA THR A 69 10.54 6.65 15.17
C THR A 69 10.33 6.53 16.69
N THR A 70 9.08 6.57 17.16
CA THR A 70 8.77 6.37 18.59
C THR A 70 9.26 5.00 19.07
N SER A 71 9.02 3.95 18.29
CA SER A 71 9.46 2.59 18.61
C SER A 71 10.99 2.46 18.69
N ALA A 72 11.71 3.16 17.80
CA ALA A 72 13.17 3.17 17.81
C ALA A 72 13.77 3.96 18.99
N ALA A 73 13.08 5.01 19.45
CA ALA A 73 13.60 5.90 20.48
C ALA A 73 13.21 5.49 21.92
N ILE A 74 12.15 4.69 22.10
CA ILE A 74 11.53 4.46 23.41
C ILE A 74 12.51 3.96 24.49
N TYR A 75 13.42 3.05 24.13
CA TYR A 75 14.37 2.46 25.08
C TYR A 75 15.42 3.47 25.59
N SER A 76 15.67 4.55 24.85
CA SER A 76 16.66 5.57 25.25
C SER A 76 16.19 6.44 26.42
N ILE A 77 14.89 6.46 26.72
CA ILE A 77 14.29 7.32 27.74
C ILE A 77 13.71 6.56 28.96
N LEU A 78 13.72 5.23 28.96
CA LEU A 78 13.10 4.45 30.05
C LEU A 78 13.81 4.65 31.40
N GLU A 79 15.14 4.68 31.42
CA GLU A 79 15.91 4.92 32.65
C GLU A 79 15.63 6.30 33.29
N PRO A 80 15.61 7.42 32.54
CA PRO A 80 15.14 8.70 33.06
C PRO A 80 13.71 8.65 33.62
N ILE A 81 12.78 7.99 32.92
CA ILE A 81 11.38 7.89 33.37
C ILE A 81 11.27 7.09 34.67
N GLU A 82 12.00 5.99 34.80
CA GLU A 82 12.07 5.21 36.05
C GLU A 82 12.51 6.09 37.23
N LYS A 83 13.56 6.88 37.04
CA LYS A 83 14.09 7.79 38.08
C LYS A 83 13.08 8.86 38.50
N ASP A 84 12.31 9.40 37.56
CA ASP A 84 11.39 10.52 37.81
C ASP A 84 9.99 10.06 38.29
N THR A 85 9.55 8.85 37.91
CA THR A 85 8.19 8.35 38.20
C THR A 85 8.15 7.26 39.26
N GLY A 86 9.28 6.58 39.53
CA GLY A 86 9.34 5.42 40.40
C GLY A 86 8.77 4.12 39.81
N LEU A 87 8.35 4.13 38.53
CA LEU A 87 7.97 2.91 37.81
C LEU A 87 9.21 2.10 37.46
N THR A 88 9.16 0.77 37.62
CA THR A 88 10.31 -0.07 37.27
C THR A 88 10.50 -0.15 35.76
N LEU A 89 11.73 -0.42 35.30
CA LEU A 89 11.96 -0.74 33.88
C LEU A 89 11.07 -1.87 33.35
N ASN A 90 10.70 -2.83 34.21
CA ASN A 90 9.79 -3.91 33.83
C ASN A 90 8.37 -3.40 33.56
N ASP A 91 7.86 -2.48 34.39
CA ASP A 91 6.54 -1.87 34.20
C ASP A 91 6.50 -1.04 32.91
N LEU A 92 7.56 -0.26 32.67
CA LEU A 92 7.69 0.55 31.46
C LEU A 92 7.83 -0.30 30.19
N ASN A 93 8.63 -1.37 30.25
CA ASN A 93 8.82 -2.29 29.12
C ASN A 93 7.53 -3.08 28.81
N ALA A 94 6.76 -3.46 29.83
CA ALA A 94 5.44 -4.04 29.63
C ALA A 94 4.48 -3.03 28.95
N GLY A 95 4.58 -1.75 29.31
CA GLY A 95 3.88 -0.64 28.67
C GLY A 95 4.11 -0.54 27.17
N THR A 96 5.35 -0.70 26.72
CA THR A 96 5.73 -0.71 25.29
C THR A 96 4.97 -1.78 24.49
N GLY A 97 4.65 -2.93 25.11
CA GLY A 97 3.91 -4.02 24.47
C GLY A 97 2.46 -3.67 24.10
N TYR A 98 1.86 -2.64 24.71
CA TYR A 98 0.54 -2.13 24.36
C TYR A 98 0.57 -1.08 23.23
N MET A 99 1.75 -0.68 22.75
CA MET A 99 1.93 0.43 21.82
C MET A 99 1.78 0.02 20.33
N VAL A 100 0.98 -1.01 20.03
CA VAL A 100 0.77 -1.53 18.66
C VAL A 100 -0.70 -1.78 18.34
#